data_AF-A0A3D3GVR5-F1
#
_entry.id   AF-A0A3D3GVR5-F1
#
_cell.length_a   1.000
_cell.length_b   1.000
_cell.length_c   1.000
_cell.angle_alpha   90.00
_cell.angle_beta   90.00
_cell.angle_gamma   90.00
#
_symmetry.space_group_name_H-M   'P 1'
#
loop_
_entity.id
_entity.type
_entity.pdbx_description
1 polymer ?
#
loop_
_entity_poly.entity_id
_entity_poly.type
_entity_poly.pdbx_seq_one_letter_code
_entity_poly.pdbx_strand_id
1 'polypeptide(L)'
;MAKNIFTPELLEQHFTKNEWKKGARLFQASGIKSCALDGETIRGVVFSERSNQSTYLTRIVFDGKFSDIASYCDCYVGRDCKHGAALAQCYIHEHFDRSSIATAEKTVNKWLGNFQAQPSRYPPNTQQKSLLYFLKPNNYNDDDYFNLEIKSAKPTNSGGWSNSFGSEFSANTLINSAYANNDDVAVLTELMRTNQFGDTIKYFDLFERIIKTNRCFWHINYDLNDPMTLSEPLEAEWQWLALGNNLHTLQLILKQPSASILIIKAQPLCFYDEDKNCFGKINTNTQSDFEAGLLNSPIFEEDSLPWVMNKLSMSLGDAVKRLPKPKTQFSQELSKPEVYVHFSTPVASNRQTGYAQVSFSYQGNLVNPHDESVTVTPANLPVGNNSIEVKIYRDLAFEQTVIDKLTTLKFIAQPKPKRYTFTNEDELSKNKTPNFSMLMQGSFFWQRFLHQEVQSLKDLGWNISFADGFYYKALATDSVFDAEVIETDDHDFFSLGLNLTIDGRKMPAFPILLSAIEQLPRSALIDREKEQLIAPDSPIYVDLDNGDFVALRYQSVQPILKQFIELFMPNALSKDG
;
A
#
# COMPACT_ATOMS: atom_id res chain seq x y z
N MET A 1 -9.99 -52.82 9.09
CA MET A 1 -9.11 -52.21 8.07
C MET A 1 -8.74 -53.31 7.09
N ALA A 2 -9.15 -53.19 5.83
CA ALA A 2 -8.90 -54.21 4.82
C ALA A 2 -7.39 -54.38 4.62
N LYS A 3 -6.89 -55.62 4.67
CA LYS A 3 -5.49 -55.93 4.36
C LYS A 3 -5.28 -55.53 2.89
N ASN A 4 -4.37 -54.61 2.61
CA ASN A 4 -4.18 -54.11 1.23
C ASN A 4 -3.44 -55.19 0.43
N ILE A 5 -4.18 -55.94 -0.36
CA ILE A 5 -3.71 -57.14 -1.07
C ILE A 5 -2.83 -56.78 -2.30
N PHE A 6 -3.05 -55.61 -2.90
CA PHE A 6 -2.33 -55.13 -4.07
C PHE A 6 -1.24 -54.10 -3.69
N THR A 7 -0.01 -54.54 -3.42
CA THR A 7 1.10 -53.62 -3.13
C THR A 7 1.70 -53.03 -4.42
N PRO A 8 2.36 -51.85 -4.35
CA PRO A 8 3.02 -51.25 -5.52
C PRO A 8 4.06 -52.19 -6.15
N GLU A 9 4.85 -52.89 -5.34
CA GLU A 9 5.86 -53.82 -5.84
C GLU A 9 5.24 -55.00 -6.58
N LEU A 10 4.15 -55.57 -6.07
CA LEU A 10 3.45 -56.70 -6.69
C LEU A 10 2.87 -56.29 -8.06
N LEU A 11 2.23 -55.13 -8.09
CA LEU A 11 1.66 -54.57 -9.32
C LEU A 11 2.75 -54.24 -10.36
N GLU A 12 3.89 -53.67 -9.96
CA GLU A 12 4.97 -53.34 -10.89
C GLU A 12 5.69 -54.58 -11.44
N GLN A 13 5.92 -55.60 -10.61
CA GLN A 13 6.64 -56.81 -11.01
C GLN A 13 5.85 -57.70 -11.98
N HIS A 14 4.53 -57.71 -11.86
CA HIS A 14 3.67 -58.55 -12.70
C HIS A 14 3.71 -58.15 -14.18
N PHE A 15 3.80 -56.85 -14.49
CA PHE A 15 3.89 -56.40 -15.88
C PHE A 15 5.34 -56.36 -16.36
N THR A 16 5.57 -56.70 -17.64
CA THR A 16 6.89 -56.50 -18.23
C THR A 16 7.30 -55.02 -18.19
N LYS A 17 8.59 -54.74 -18.06
CA LYS A 17 9.11 -53.35 -18.02
C LYS A 17 8.64 -52.48 -19.19
N ASN A 18 8.43 -53.09 -20.37
CA ASN A 18 7.96 -52.37 -21.55
C ASN A 18 6.47 -52.01 -21.44
N GLU A 19 5.62 -52.96 -21.04
CA GLU A 19 4.18 -52.71 -20.86
C GLU A 19 3.91 -51.77 -19.67
N TRP A 20 4.70 -51.88 -18.59
CA TRP A 20 4.67 -50.93 -17.47
C TRP A 20 4.97 -49.49 -17.93
N LYS A 21 6.03 -49.32 -18.75
CA LYS A 21 6.38 -48.01 -19.31
C LYS A 21 5.33 -47.47 -20.27
N LYS A 22 4.67 -48.32 -21.07
CA LYS A 22 3.56 -47.91 -21.93
C LYS A 22 2.31 -47.55 -21.12
N GLY A 23 2.00 -48.32 -20.08
CA GLY A 23 0.92 -48.03 -19.15
C GLY A 23 1.11 -46.69 -18.44
N ALA A 24 2.35 -46.36 -18.05
CA ALA A 24 2.68 -45.07 -17.46
C ALA A 24 2.35 -43.89 -18.36
N ARG A 25 2.62 -44.01 -19.67
CA ARG A 25 2.26 -42.96 -20.64
C ARG A 25 0.75 -42.78 -20.75
N LEU A 26 -0.01 -43.89 -20.78
CA LEU A 26 -1.46 -43.85 -20.81
C LEU A 26 -2.05 -43.22 -19.55
N PHE A 27 -1.54 -43.59 -18.38
CA PHE A 27 -1.97 -43.01 -17.11
C PHE A 27 -1.68 -41.50 -17.04
N GLN A 28 -0.45 -41.08 -17.40
CA GLN A 28 -0.06 -39.66 -17.41
C GLN A 28 -0.86 -38.81 -18.43
N ALA A 29 -1.33 -39.43 -19.51
CA ALA A 29 -2.19 -38.77 -20.50
C ALA A 29 -3.68 -38.73 -20.09
N SER A 30 -4.00 -38.95 -18.80
CA SER A 30 -5.37 -39.04 -18.28
C SER A 30 -6.23 -40.09 -19.00
N GLY A 31 -5.60 -41.17 -19.49
CA GLY A 31 -6.26 -42.22 -20.25
C GLY A 31 -7.09 -43.19 -19.41
N ILE A 32 -7.32 -42.90 -18.12
CA ILE A 32 -8.10 -43.75 -17.22
C ILE A 32 -9.39 -43.05 -16.85
N LYS A 33 -10.51 -43.66 -17.23
CA LYS A 33 -11.85 -43.14 -17.00
C LYS A 33 -12.36 -43.50 -15.61
N SER A 34 -12.00 -44.69 -15.12
CA SER A 34 -12.34 -45.11 -13.76
C SER A 34 -11.34 -46.15 -13.25
N CYS A 35 -11.11 -46.10 -11.94
CA CYS A 35 -10.38 -47.12 -11.19
C CYS A 35 -11.15 -47.34 -9.88
N ALA A 36 -11.46 -48.59 -9.55
CA ALA A 36 -12.12 -48.94 -8.32
C ALA A 36 -11.68 -50.32 -7.86
N LEU A 37 -11.48 -50.48 -6.56
CA LEU A 37 -11.24 -51.77 -5.92
C LEU A 37 -12.58 -52.38 -5.48
N ASP A 38 -12.86 -53.58 -5.96
CA ASP A 38 -14.03 -54.38 -5.61
C ASP A 38 -13.57 -55.76 -5.11
N GLY A 39 -13.49 -55.90 -3.78
CA GLY A 39 -12.94 -57.09 -3.12
C GLY A 39 -11.49 -57.37 -3.51
N GLU A 40 -11.23 -58.53 -4.11
CA GLU A 40 -9.91 -58.97 -4.59
C GLU A 40 -9.70 -58.63 -6.08
N THR A 41 -10.40 -57.63 -6.61
CA THR A 41 -10.28 -57.22 -8.02
C THR A 41 -10.25 -55.70 -8.16
N ILE A 42 -9.21 -55.17 -8.80
CA ILE A 42 -9.19 -53.80 -9.30
C ILE A 42 -9.90 -53.79 -10.64
N ARG A 43 -10.90 -52.95 -10.81
CA ARG A 43 -11.64 -52.77 -12.07
C ARG A 43 -11.51 -51.35 -12.55
N GLY A 44 -11.46 -51.18 -13.87
CA GLY A 44 -11.41 -49.86 -14.45
C GLY A 44 -11.67 -49.84 -15.93
N VAL A 45 -11.90 -48.64 -16.43
CA VAL A 45 -12.12 -48.37 -17.84
C VAL A 45 -10.97 -47.51 -18.35
N VAL A 46 -10.25 -48.00 -19.35
CA VAL A 46 -9.05 -47.35 -19.89
C VAL A 46 -9.30 -46.98 -21.35
N PHE A 47 -9.01 -45.74 -21.74
CA PHE A 47 -9.17 -45.26 -23.10
C PHE A 47 -8.15 -45.89 -24.06
N SER A 48 -8.56 -46.02 -25.32
CA SER A 48 -7.67 -46.40 -26.41
C SER A 48 -6.74 -45.26 -26.77
N GLU A 49 -5.44 -45.56 -26.88
CA GLU A 49 -4.41 -44.59 -27.31
C GLU A 49 -4.65 -44.06 -28.74
N ARG A 50 -5.38 -44.80 -29.58
CA ARG A 50 -5.62 -44.43 -30.99
C ARG A 50 -6.92 -43.65 -31.20
N SER A 51 -7.86 -43.71 -30.27
CA SER A 51 -9.14 -43.03 -30.36
C SER A 51 -9.73 -42.79 -28.97
N ASN A 52 -9.92 -41.51 -28.62
CA ASN A 52 -10.51 -41.12 -27.32
C ASN A 52 -11.98 -41.53 -27.16
N GLN A 53 -12.63 -42.07 -28.20
CA GLN A 53 -14.01 -42.55 -28.13
C GLN A 53 -14.12 -44.05 -27.85
N SER A 54 -13.03 -44.82 -27.96
CA SER A 54 -13.02 -46.24 -27.67
C SER A 54 -12.42 -46.52 -26.30
N THR A 55 -13.10 -47.32 -25.49
CA THR A 55 -12.66 -47.70 -24.14
C THR A 55 -12.53 -49.20 -24.01
N TYR A 56 -11.59 -49.63 -23.16
CA TYR A 56 -11.35 -51.02 -22.84
C TYR A 56 -11.67 -51.30 -21.37
N LEU A 57 -12.52 -52.31 -21.14
CA LEU A 57 -12.81 -52.83 -19.81
C LEU A 57 -11.63 -53.65 -19.32
N THR A 58 -11.02 -53.19 -18.23
CA THR A 58 -9.79 -53.75 -17.70
C THR A 58 -9.99 -54.13 -16.25
N ARG A 59 -9.48 -55.31 -15.85
CA ARG A 59 -9.50 -55.76 -14.47
C ARG A 59 -8.22 -56.48 -14.10
N ILE A 60 -7.80 -56.30 -12.86
CA ILE A 60 -6.66 -56.98 -12.25
C ILE A 60 -7.21 -57.76 -11.06
N VAL A 61 -7.05 -59.07 -11.08
CA VAL A 61 -7.59 -59.98 -10.07
C VAL A 61 -6.43 -60.53 -9.25
N PHE A 62 -6.56 -60.58 -7.94
CA PHE A 62 -5.59 -61.27 -7.09
C PHE A 62 -5.92 -62.77 -7.02
N ASP A 63 -4.92 -63.61 -7.20
CA ASP A 63 -5.00 -65.06 -6.99
C ASP A 63 -4.36 -65.41 -5.65
N GLY A 64 -5.21 -65.61 -4.63
CA GLY A 64 -4.78 -65.92 -3.27
C GLY A 64 -4.04 -67.25 -3.11
N LYS A 65 -4.07 -68.17 -4.11
CA LYS A 65 -3.31 -69.43 -4.02
C LYS A 65 -1.83 -69.25 -4.34
N PHE A 66 -1.51 -68.37 -5.28
CA PHE A 66 -0.14 -68.14 -5.73
C PHE A 66 0.45 -66.82 -5.23
N SER A 67 -0.34 -66.02 -4.49
CA SER A 67 0.03 -64.66 -4.08
C SER A 67 0.47 -63.80 -5.26
N ASP A 68 -0.16 -64.03 -6.42
CA ASP A 68 0.12 -63.35 -7.68
C ASP A 68 -1.17 -62.68 -8.18
N ILE A 69 -1.05 -61.86 -9.21
CA ILE A 69 -2.19 -61.19 -9.85
C ILE A 69 -2.34 -61.69 -11.28
N ALA A 70 -3.51 -61.43 -11.86
CA ALA A 70 -3.76 -61.65 -13.28
C ALA A 70 -4.47 -60.44 -13.87
N SER A 71 -3.96 -59.90 -14.97
CA SER A 71 -4.54 -58.75 -15.64
C SER A 71 -5.29 -59.16 -16.91
N TYR A 72 -6.56 -58.75 -17.00
CA TYR A 72 -7.43 -59.01 -18.15
C TYR A 72 -7.95 -57.70 -18.72
N CYS A 73 -8.01 -57.64 -20.05
CA CYS A 73 -8.48 -56.49 -20.80
C CYS A 73 -9.20 -56.98 -22.05
N ASP A 74 -10.30 -56.35 -22.43
CA ASP A 74 -11.05 -56.65 -23.67
C ASP A 74 -10.38 -56.09 -24.95
N CYS A 75 -9.18 -55.51 -24.84
CA CYS A 75 -8.39 -55.14 -26.00
C CYS A 75 -7.85 -56.38 -26.75
N TYR A 76 -7.39 -56.20 -27.99
CA TYR A 76 -6.85 -57.29 -28.81
C TYR A 76 -5.69 -58.08 -28.16
N VAL A 77 -4.92 -57.45 -27.27
CA VAL A 77 -3.82 -58.13 -26.53
C VAL A 77 -4.36 -59.04 -25.42
N GLY A 78 -5.53 -58.75 -24.86
CA GLY A 78 -6.24 -59.62 -23.93
C GLY A 78 -5.71 -59.64 -22.49
N ARG A 79 -4.42 -59.90 -22.29
CA ARG A 79 -3.80 -60.03 -20.95
C ARG A 79 -2.53 -59.22 -20.81
N ASP A 80 -2.26 -58.79 -19.58
CA ASP A 80 -1.03 -58.09 -19.15
C ASP A 80 -0.59 -56.93 -20.05
N CYS A 81 -1.58 -56.31 -20.68
CA CYS A 81 -1.36 -55.27 -21.67
C CYS A 81 -1.10 -53.92 -20.98
N LYS A 82 -0.60 -52.97 -21.76
CA LYS A 82 -0.45 -51.56 -21.33
C LYS A 82 -1.67 -50.96 -20.62
N HIS A 83 -2.90 -51.38 -20.94
CA HIS A 83 -4.11 -50.88 -20.26
C HIS A 83 -4.21 -51.43 -18.83
N GLY A 84 -3.86 -52.71 -18.64
CA GLY A 84 -3.72 -53.31 -17.30
C GLY A 84 -2.63 -52.62 -16.48
N ALA A 85 -1.47 -52.38 -17.09
CA ALA A 85 -0.38 -51.66 -16.43
C ALA A 85 -0.76 -50.21 -16.08
N ALA A 86 -1.50 -49.52 -16.94
CA ALA A 86 -2.02 -48.19 -16.65
C ALA A 86 -2.97 -48.22 -15.45
N LEU A 87 -3.91 -49.18 -15.42
CA LEU A 87 -4.86 -49.34 -14.33
C LEU A 87 -4.17 -49.61 -12.98
N ALA A 88 -3.12 -50.44 -12.99
CA ALA A 88 -2.29 -50.69 -11.82
C ALA A 88 -1.63 -49.41 -11.30
N GLN A 89 -1.10 -48.56 -12.18
CA GLN A 89 -0.46 -47.30 -11.78
C GLN A 89 -1.45 -46.26 -11.26
N CYS A 90 -2.67 -46.22 -11.81
CA CYS A 90 -3.75 -45.40 -11.26
C CYS A 90 -4.10 -45.83 -9.84
N TYR A 91 -4.26 -47.14 -9.62
CA TYR A 91 -4.54 -47.67 -8.30
C TYR A 91 -3.42 -47.34 -7.29
N ILE A 92 -2.15 -47.50 -7.69
CA ILE A 92 -1.01 -47.11 -6.84
C ILE A 92 -1.07 -45.62 -6.50
N HIS A 93 -1.33 -44.76 -7.49
CA HIS A 93 -1.38 -43.32 -7.28
C HIS A 93 -2.54 -42.87 -6.39
N GLU A 94 -3.71 -43.49 -6.51
CA GLU A 94 -4.91 -43.15 -5.72
C GLU A 94 -4.85 -43.68 -4.29
N HIS A 95 -4.17 -44.83 -4.07
CA HIS A 95 -4.21 -45.54 -2.78
C HIS A 95 -2.90 -45.56 -2.01
N PHE A 96 -1.77 -45.20 -2.61
CA PHE A 96 -0.46 -45.17 -1.94
C PHE A 96 0.15 -43.77 -2.04
N ASP A 97 0.29 -43.13 -0.88
CA ASP A 97 0.87 -41.80 -0.77
C ASP A 97 2.39 -41.85 -1.05
N ARG A 98 2.87 -41.02 -1.98
CA ARG A 98 4.27 -40.99 -2.47
C ARG A 98 5.31 -40.63 -1.39
N SER A 99 4.85 -40.25 -0.20
CA SER A 99 5.65 -39.95 0.98
C SER A 99 6.21 -41.19 1.69
N SER A 100 5.78 -42.40 1.33
CA SER A 100 6.01 -43.62 2.14
C SER A 100 6.75 -44.76 1.42
N ILE A 101 7.64 -44.47 0.46
CA ILE A 101 8.53 -45.47 -0.17
C ILE A 101 9.99 -45.01 -0.06
N ALA A 102 10.88 -45.90 0.39
CA ALA A 102 12.29 -45.62 0.61
C ALA A 102 13.00 -45.16 -0.68
N THR A 103 13.81 -44.11 -0.57
CA THR A 103 14.48 -43.48 -1.71
C THR A 103 15.58 -44.38 -2.28
N ALA A 104 15.65 -44.49 -3.61
CA ALA A 104 16.64 -45.32 -4.29
C ALA A 104 18.08 -44.99 -3.89
N GLU A 105 18.89 -46.03 -3.71
CA GLU A 105 20.30 -45.97 -3.24
C GLU A 105 21.18 -45.01 -4.07
N LYS A 106 20.87 -44.85 -5.36
CA LYS A 106 21.55 -43.90 -6.25
C LYS A 106 21.36 -42.44 -5.83
N THR A 107 20.20 -42.11 -5.29
CA THR A 107 19.87 -40.78 -4.74
C THR A 107 20.51 -40.59 -3.37
N VAL A 108 20.57 -41.64 -2.55
CA VAL A 108 21.28 -41.63 -1.26
C VAL A 108 22.78 -41.41 -1.47
N ASN A 109 23.39 -42.09 -2.44
CA ASN A 109 24.80 -41.89 -2.79
C ASN A 109 25.08 -40.50 -3.37
N LYS A 110 24.14 -39.93 -4.14
CA LYS A 110 24.23 -38.54 -4.62
C LYS A 110 24.13 -37.53 -3.46
N TRP A 111 23.31 -37.81 -2.46
CA TRP A 111 23.17 -37.01 -1.25
C TRP A 111 24.42 -37.13 -0.35
N LEU A 112 24.93 -38.34 -0.12
CA LEU A 112 26.19 -38.57 0.61
C LEU A 112 27.40 -37.92 -0.08
N GLY A 113 27.43 -37.88 -1.41
CA GLY A 113 28.44 -37.16 -2.18
C GLY A 113 28.46 -35.64 -1.94
N ASN A 114 27.36 -35.06 -1.43
CA ASN A 114 27.32 -33.65 -1.05
C ASN A 114 28.02 -33.35 0.29
N PHE A 115 28.39 -34.39 1.05
CA PHE A 115 29.10 -34.27 2.33
C PHE A 115 30.58 -34.64 2.24
N GLN A 116 31.10 -35.01 1.05
CA GLN A 116 32.53 -35.06 0.82
C GLN A 116 33.07 -33.63 0.69
N ALA A 117 34.23 -33.35 1.31
CA ALA A 117 34.91 -32.05 1.17
C ALA A 117 35.14 -31.77 -0.32
N GLN A 118 34.42 -30.78 -0.87
CA GLN A 118 34.57 -30.40 -2.26
C GLN A 118 36.00 -29.87 -2.48
N PRO A 119 36.75 -30.37 -3.49
CA PRO A 119 37.97 -29.69 -3.91
C PRO A 119 37.61 -28.25 -4.32
N SER A 120 38.51 -27.30 -4.08
CA SER A 120 38.29 -25.87 -4.35
C SER A 120 37.66 -25.69 -5.74
N ARG A 121 36.52 -24.99 -5.81
CA ARG A 121 35.81 -24.67 -7.08
C ARG A 121 36.69 -23.96 -8.12
N TYR A 122 37.87 -23.49 -7.72
CA TYR A 122 38.75 -22.66 -8.54
C TYR A 122 39.90 -23.48 -9.11
N PRO A 123 40.25 -23.27 -10.39
CA PRO A 123 41.45 -23.85 -10.98
C PRO A 123 42.70 -23.35 -10.20
N PRO A 124 43.79 -24.13 -10.18
CA PRO A 124 45.03 -23.69 -9.54
C PRO A 124 45.47 -22.35 -10.14
N ASN A 125 45.86 -21.40 -9.28
CA ASN A 125 46.28 -20.05 -9.67
C ASN A 125 47.62 -20.06 -10.42
N THR A 126 47.59 -20.50 -11.68
CA THR A 126 48.75 -20.61 -12.58
C THR A 126 49.36 -19.25 -12.91
N GLN A 127 48.60 -18.17 -12.75
CA GLN A 127 49.03 -16.80 -13.04
C GLN A 127 49.75 -16.14 -11.86
N GLN A 128 49.70 -16.74 -10.65
CA GLN A 128 50.26 -16.21 -9.41
C GLN A 128 49.81 -14.76 -9.13
N LYS A 129 48.56 -14.44 -9.48
CA LYS A 129 47.98 -13.11 -9.26
C LYS A 129 47.01 -13.15 -8.08
N SER A 130 46.62 -11.98 -7.58
CA SER A 130 45.50 -11.84 -6.65
C SER A 130 44.75 -10.56 -6.95
N LEU A 131 43.48 -10.53 -6.56
CA LEU A 131 42.65 -9.35 -6.64
C LEU A 131 42.99 -8.37 -5.51
N LEU A 132 43.20 -7.12 -5.89
CA LEU A 132 43.39 -5.96 -5.01
C LEU A 132 42.22 -4.99 -5.20
N TYR A 133 41.83 -4.37 -4.09
CA TYR A 133 40.67 -3.50 -3.99
C TYR A 133 41.12 -2.08 -3.67
N PHE A 134 40.66 -1.11 -4.47
CA PHE A 134 40.97 0.30 -4.28
C PHE A 134 39.67 1.08 -4.12
N LEU A 135 39.58 1.86 -3.05
CA LEU A 135 38.46 2.77 -2.85
C LEU A 135 38.71 4.05 -3.66
N LYS A 136 37.71 4.54 -4.39
CA LYS A 136 37.83 5.78 -5.16
C LYS A 136 36.59 6.65 -4.98
N PRO A 137 36.75 7.97 -4.84
CA PRO A 137 35.64 8.90 -4.98
C PRO A 137 34.89 8.71 -6.30
N ASN A 138 33.61 9.05 -6.31
CA ASN A 138 32.83 9.00 -7.53
C ASN A 138 33.24 10.13 -8.48
N ASN A 139 33.66 9.79 -9.70
CA ASN A 139 34.18 10.75 -10.70
C ASN A 139 33.19 11.88 -11.05
N TYR A 140 31.90 11.73 -10.78
CA TYR A 140 30.88 12.73 -11.07
C TYR A 140 30.54 13.63 -9.87
N ASN A 141 30.73 13.14 -8.65
CA ASN A 141 30.43 13.84 -7.42
C ASN A 141 31.26 13.25 -6.28
N ASP A 142 32.26 14.00 -5.81
CA ASP A 142 33.18 13.54 -4.77
C ASP A 142 32.48 13.31 -3.42
N ASP A 143 31.32 13.94 -3.19
CA ASP A 143 30.51 13.79 -1.98
C ASP A 143 29.51 12.61 -2.04
N ASP A 144 29.53 11.82 -3.12
CA ASP A 144 28.66 10.65 -3.27
C ASP A 144 29.34 9.35 -2.83
N TYR A 145 28.63 8.23 -2.94
CA TYR A 145 29.15 6.92 -2.57
C TYR A 145 30.46 6.59 -3.31
N PHE A 146 31.40 5.94 -2.61
CA PHE A 146 32.66 5.51 -3.18
C PHE A 146 32.48 4.37 -4.18
N ASN A 147 33.38 4.31 -5.17
CA ASN A 147 33.48 3.23 -6.13
C ASN A 147 34.62 2.27 -5.76
N LEU A 148 34.43 0.99 -6.06
CA LEU A 148 35.42 -0.06 -5.90
C LEU A 148 36.15 -0.29 -7.22
N GLU A 149 37.40 0.13 -7.30
CA GLU A 149 38.28 -0.26 -8.40
C GLU A 149 38.98 -1.57 -8.06
N ILE A 150 38.90 -2.55 -8.97
CA ILE A 150 39.47 -3.89 -8.77
C ILE A 150 40.62 -4.09 -9.77
N LYS A 151 41.79 -4.49 -9.28
CA LYS A 151 42.97 -4.78 -10.12
C LYS A 151 43.56 -6.14 -9.77
N SER A 152 44.33 -6.71 -10.70
CA SER A 152 45.13 -7.90 -10.42
C SER A 152 46.62 -7.57 -10.32
N ALA A 153 47.30 -8.09 -9.28
CA ALA A 153 48.73 -7.91 -9.06
C ALA A 153 49.39 -9.20 -8.57
N LYS A 154 50.72 -9.29 -8.68
CA LYS A 154 51.49 -10.42 -8.13
C LYS A 154 52.04 -10.07 -6.75
N PRO A 155 52.14 -11.04 -5.82
CA PRO A 155 52.85 -10.84 -4.57
C PRO A 155 54.35 -10.65 -4.83
N THR A 156 54.99 -9.81 -4.03
CA THR A 156 56.44 -9.60 -4.04
C THR A 156 57.10 -10.46 -2.97
N ASN A 157 58.41 -10.68 -3.11
CA ASN A 157 59.20 -11.45 -2.14
C ASN A 157 59.28 -10.78 -0.75
N SER A 158 58.95 -9.49 -0.64
CA SER A 158 58.93 -8.72 0.61
C SER A 158 57.57 -8.76 1.33
N GLY A 159 56.57 -9.44 0.77
CA GLY A 159 55.25 -9.61 1.40
C GLY A 159 54.16 -8.63 0.95
N GLY A 160 54.50 -7.56 0.21
CA GLY A 160 53.50 -6.67 -0.41
C GLY A 160 53.22 -6.97 -1.88
N TRP A 161 52.65 -6.03 -2.62
CA TRP A 161 52.19 -6.23 -4.00
C TRP A 161 53.00 -5.48 -5.06
N SER A 162 53.04 -6.02 -6.28
CA SER A 162 53.70 -5.38 -7.42
C SER A 162 52.91 -4.18 -7.96
N ASN A 163 53.60 -3.09 -8.34
CA ASN A 163 53.00 -1.92 -9.02
C ASN A 163 52.58 -2.18 -10.48
N SER A 164 52.80 -3.39 -11.02
CA SER A 164 52.37 -3.79 -12.36
C SER A 164 50.96 -4.36 -12.31
N PHE A 165 49.96 -3.50 -12.51
CA PHE A 165 48.55 -3.88 -12.44
C PHE A 165 48.01 -4.44 -13.75
N GLY A 166 47.16 -5.47 -13.67
CA GLY A 166 46.24 -5.84 -14.74
C GLY A 166 44.97 -4.98 -14.70
N SER A 167 44.52 -4.50 -15.85
CA SER A 167 43.22 -3.84 -15.99
C SER A 167 42.11 -4.87 -16.04
N GLU A 168 41.22 -4.86 -15.04
CA GLU A 168 40.08 -5.77 -14.95
C GLU A 168 38.78 -4.96 -15.14
N PHE A 169 37.92 -5.37 -16.08
CA PHE A 169 36.83 -4.50 -16.56
C PHE A 169 35.42 -4.94 -16.14
N SER A 170 35.26 -6.12 -15.54
CA SER A 170 33.94 -6.54 -15.07
C SER A 170 34.03 -7.53 -13.92
N ALA A 171 33.32 -7.21 -12.82
CA ALA A 171 33.14 -8.10 -11.69
C ALA A 171 32.63 -9.50 -12.12
N ASN A 172 31.79 -9.58 -13.17
CA ASN A 172 31.22 -10.84 -13.68
C ASN A 172 32.29 -11.78 -14.24
N THR A 173 33.32 -11.22 -14.87
CA THR A 173 34.43 -11.98 -15.42
C THR A 173 35.40 -12.41 -14.31
N LEU A 174 35.55 -11.57 -13.27
CA LEU A 174 36.47 -11.81 -12.16
C LEU A 174 36.04 -12.97 -11.25
N ILE A 175 34.73 -13.20 -11.06
CA ILE A 175 34.22 -14.33 -10.25
C ILE A 175 34.75 -15.68 -10.74
N ASN A 176 34.95 -15.82 -12.05
CA ASN A 176 35.42 -17.04 -12.69
C ASN A 176 36.94 -17.03 -12.97
N SER A 177 37.67 -16.01 -12.50
CA SER A 177 39.11 -15.92 -12.72
C SER A 177 39.87 -17.01 -11.94
N ALA A 178 40.99 -17.48 -12.50
CA ALA A 178 41.81 -18.52 -11.87
C ALA A 178 42.53 -18.07 -10.60
N TYR A 179 42.43 -16.78 -10.25
CA TYR A 179 43.10 -16.15 -9.12
C TYR A 179 42.11 -15.50 -8.13
N ALA A 180 40.79 -15.65 -8.34
CA ALA A 180 39.78 -15.29 -7.35
C ALA A 180 39.64 -16.40 -6.30
N ASN A 181 39.53 -16.00 -5.03
CA ASN A 181 39.25 -16.89 -3.91
C ASN A 181 37.79 -16.75 -3.43
N ASN A 182 37.42 -17.49 -2.37
CA ASN A 182 36.07 -17.45 -1.81
C ASN A 182 35.68 -16.06 -1.28
N ASP A 183 36.62 -15.34 -0.68
CA ASP A 183 36.37 -13.98 -0.17
C ASP A 183 36.12 -13.01 -1.33
N ASP A 184 36.88 -13.16 -2.43
CA ASP A 184 36.71 -12.37 -3.63
C ASP A 184 35.35 -12.59 -4.27
N VAL A 185 34.91 -13.85 -4.38
CA VAL A 185 33.59 -14.17 -4.92
C VAL A 185 32.47 -13.63 -4.03
N ALA A 186 32.64 -13.66 -2.71
CA ALA A 186 31.67 -13.05 -1.80
C ALA A 186 31.57 -11.53 -1.99
N VAL A 187 32.71 -10.83 -2.11
CA VAL A 187 32.76 -9.38 -2.39
C VAL A 187 32.10 -9.06 -3.74
N LEU A 188 32.50 -9.76 -4.80
CA LEU A 188 32.02 -9.53 -6.16
C LEU A 188 30.52 -9.81 -6.30
N THR A 189 30.03 -10.88 -5.67
CA THR A 189 28.59 -11.23 -5.70
C THR A 189 27.76 -10.16 -5.00
N GLU A 190 28.22 -9.65 -3.86
CA GLU A 190 27.51 -8.62 -3.11
C GLU A 190 27.53 -7.27 -3.84
N LEU A 191 28.65 -6.93 -4.49
CA LEU A 191 28.76 -5.75 -5.35
C LEU A 191 27.76 -5.80 -6.52
N MET A 192 27.61 -6.96 -7.17
CA MET A 192 26.62 -7.17 -8.26
C MET A 192 25.18 -7.12 -7.77
N ARG A 193 24.92 -7.66 -6.57
CA ARG A 193 23.58 -7.68 -5.98
C ARG A 193 23.08 -6.27 -5.67
N THR A 194 23.99 -5.42 -5.21
CA THR A 194 23.68 -4.06 -4.75
C THR A 194 23.73 -3.02 -5.87
N ASN A 195 24.42 -3.31 -6.98
CA ASN A 195 24.52 -2.45 -8.14
C ASN A 195 24.17 -3.19 -9.42
N GLN A 196 23.07 -2.77 -10.07
CA GLN A 196 22.75 -3.20 -11.43
C GLN A 196 23.75 -2.53 -12.40
N PHE A 197 24.95 -3.09 -12.53
CA PHE A 197 26.01 -2.70 -13.47
C PHE A 197 26.91 -1.51 -13.09
N GLY A 198 27.05 -1.19 -11.79
CA GLY A 198 27.97 -0.15 -11.29
C GLY A 198 28.95 -0.67 -10.22
N ASP A 199 30.00 0.10 -9.97
CA ASP A 199 31.07 -0.26 -9.01
C ASP A 199 30.89 0.41 -7.63
N THR A 200 29.72 1.00 -7.36
CA THR A 200 29.46 1.85 -6.20
C THR A 200 29.19 1.07 -4.92
N ILE A 201 29.91 1.35 -3.83
CA ILE A 201 29.67 0.71 -2.53
C ILE A 201 28.75 1.57 -1.68
N LYS A 202 27.57 1.04 -1.33
CA LYS A 202 26.55 1.74 -0.54
C LYS A 202 26.51 1.33 0.92
N TYR A 203 26.82 0.08 1.22
CA TYR A 203 26.61 -0.52 2.53
C TYR A 203 27.94 -0.81 3.24
N PHE A 204 27.98 -0.58 4.54
CA PHE A 204 29.20 -0.76 5.34
C PHE A 204 29.68 -2.21 5.37
N ASP A 205 28.76 -3.18 5.38
CA ASP A 205 29.10 -4.61 5.43
C ASP A 205 29.98 -5.05 4.25
N LEU A 206 29.80 -4.44 3.08
CA LEU A 206 30.66 -4.65 1.92
C LEU A 206 32.05 -4.04 2.12
N PHE A 207 32.16 -2.82 2.66
CA PHE A 207 33.46 -2.25 3.05
C PHE A 207 34.18 -3.16 4.06
N GLU A 208 33.47 -3.61 5.09
CA GLU A 208 34.01 -4.49 6.13
C GLU A 208 34.53 -5.80 5.54
N ARG A 209 33.77 -6.40 4.63
CA ARG A 209 34.16 -7.62 3.94
C ARG A 209 35.39 -7.42 3.05
N ILE A 210 35.46 -6.31 2.32
CA ILE A 210 36.59 -5.96 1.46
C ILE A 210 37.86 -5.75 2.30
N ILE A 211 37.77 -5.00 3.41
CA ILE A 211 38.93 -4.67 4.24
C ILE A 211 39.48 -5.92 4.95
N LYS A 212 38.60 -6.83 5.41
CA LYS A 212 39.00 -8.12 6.00
C LYS A 212 39.83 -9.01 5.08
N THR A 213 39.85 -8.74 3.77
CA THR A 213 40.72 -9.46 2.83
C THR A 213 42.20 -9.10 2.97
N ASN A 214 42.56 -8.05 3.74
CA ASN A 214 43.90 -7.46 3.83
C ASN A 214 44.50 -7.08 2.47
N ARG A 215 43.65 -6.78 1.49
CA ARG A 215 44.00 -6.42 0.11
C ARG A 215 43.28 -5.14 -0.36
N CYS A 216 42.83 -4.32 0.58
CA CYS A 216 42.13 -3.07 0.33
C CYS A 216 43.03 -1.86 0.62
N PHE A 217 43.04 -0.88 -0.29
CA PHE A 217 43.88 0.30 -0.22
C PHE A 217 43.06 1.56 -0.52
N TRP A 218 43.42 2.67 0.13
CA TRP A 218 42.69 3.94 0.00
C TRP A 218 42.77 4.52 -1.42
N HIS A 219 43.91 4.37 -2.11
CA HIS A 219 44.11 4.76 -3.51
C HIS A 219 45.19 3.91 -4.21
N ILE A 220 45.24 3.95 -5.55
CA ILE A 220 46.25 3.22 -6.35
C ILE A 220 47.70 3.63 -6.06
N ASN A 221 47.90 4.86 -5.55
CA ASN A 221 49.22 5.41 -5.26
C ASN A 221 49.68 5.16 -3.81
N TYR A 222 48.90 4.43 -3.01
CA TYR A 222 49.23 4.14 -1.62
C TYR A 222 50.30 3.04 -1.52
N ASP A 223 50.99 2.95 -0.38
CA ASP A 223 51.96 1.88 -0.14
C ASP A 223 51.26 0.52 -0.15
N LEU A 224 51.57 -0.31 -1.15
CA LEU A 224 50.99 -1.65 -1.30
C LEU A 224 51.48 -2.65 -0.25
N ASN A 225 52.33 -2.24 0.68
CA ASN A 225 52.71 -3.01 1.87
C ASN A 225 51.82 -2.69 3.08
N ASP A 226 51.01 -1.64 3.03
CA ASP A 226 50.19 -1.16 4.15
C ASP A 226 48.68 -1.18 3.79
N PRO A 227 48.03 -2.36 3.85
CA PRO A 227 46.60 -2.46 3.59
C PRO A 227 45.80 -1.76 4.69
N MET A 228 44.65 -1.19 4.30
CA MET A 228 43.74 -0.57 5.25
C MET A 228 43.26 -1.56 6.31
N THR A 229 43.03 -1.06 7.52
CA THR A 229 42.54 -1.85 8.65
C THR A 229 41.17 -1.38 9.13
N LEU A 230 40.45 -2.26 9.84
CA LEU A 230 39.19 -1.88 10.49
C LEU A 230 39.47 -1.18 11.83
N SER A 231 38.74 -0.11 12.07
CA SER A 231 38.77 0.68 13.30
C SER A 231 37.54 0.40 14.16
N GLU A 232 37.66 0.70 15.45
CA GLU A 232 36.50 0.77 16.34
C GLU A 232 35.54 1.91 15.91
N PRO A 233 34.23 1.77 16.14
CA PRO A 233 33.27 2.80 15.75
C PRO A 233 33.53 4.15 16.42
N LEU A 234 33.31 5.24 15.67
CA LEU A 234 33.27 6.59 16.21
C LEU A 234 31.85 6.98 16.58
N GLU A 235 31.72 7.77 17.64
CA GLU A 235 30.43 8.31 18.08
C GLU A 235 30.25 9.73 17.56
N ALA A 236 29.09 10.00 16.97
CA ALA A 236 28.71 11.27 16.40
C ALA A 236 27.25 11.60 16.72
N GLU A 237 26.90 12.88 16.66
CA GLU A 237 25.54 13.35 16.89
C GLU A 237 25.15 14.36 15.81
N TRP A 238 23.95 14.19 15.26
CA TRP A 238 23.35 15.23 14.43
C TRP A 238 22.98 16.41 15.32
N GLN A 239 23.34 17.61 14.87
CA GLN A 239 23.01 18.86 15.55
C GLN A 239 22.53 19.91 14.55
N TRP A 240 21.49 20.64 14.92
CA TRP A 240 21.07 21.84 14.19
C TRP A 240 22.03 22.98 14.52
N LEU A 241 22.71 23.48 13.50
CA LEU A 241 23.62 24.61 13.61
C LEU A 241 22.90 25.85 13.08
N ALA A 242 22.75 26.86 13.94
CA ALA A 242 22.22 28.16 13.56
C ALA A 242 23.32 28.95 12.86
N LEU A 243 23.13 29.18 11.57
CA LEU A 243 23.90 30.11 10.75
C LEU A 243 23.31 31.52 10.95
N GLY A 244 24.11 32.57 10.80
CA GLY A 244 23.62 33.95 10.92
C GLY A 244 22.43 34.23 9.97
N ASN A 245 21.62 35.24 10.27
CA ASN A 245 20.41 35.62 9.51
C ASN A 245 19.26 34.59 9.53
N ASN A 246 19.00 33.96 10.68
CA ASN A 246 17.91 32.99 10.87
C ASN A 246 17.98 31.81 9.89
N LEU A 247 19.22 31.41 9.57
CA LEU A 247 19.52 30.27 8.71
C LEU A 247 19.92 29.09 9.58
N HIS A 248 19.59 27.88 9.18
CA HIS A 248 19.88 26.67 9.93
C HIS A 248 20.36 25.58 8.97
N THR A 249 21.28 24.75 9.43
CA THR A 249 21.66 23.51 8.73
C THR A 249 21.76 22.37 9.72
N LEU A 250 21.58 21.14 9.25
CA LEU A 250 21.80 19.94 10.05
C LEU A 250 23.21 19.42 9.76
N GLN A 251 24.04 19.33 10.79
CA GLN A 251 25.42 18.89 10.67
C GLN A 251 25.71 17.70 11.58
N LEU A 252 26.53 16.76 11.11
CA LEU A 252 27.06 15.67 11.91
C LEU A 252 28.28 16.15 12.69
N ILE A 253 28.22 16.09 14.02
CA ILE A 253 29.31 16.48 14.91
C ILE A 253 29.93 15.23 15.55
N LEU A 254 31.20 14.99 15.26
CA LEU A 254 31.98 13.92 15.89
C LEU A 254 32.26 14.27 17.36
N LYS A 255 32.09 13.31 18.28
CA LYS A 255 32.48 13.51 19.70
C LYS A 255 33.97 13.70 19.88
N GLN A 256 34.77 13.10 19.00
CA GLN A 256 36.22 13.24 18.95
C GLN A 256 36.62 13.67 17.53
N PRO A 257 36.58 14.99 17.23
CA PRO A 257 36.94 15.49 15.92
C PRO A 257 38.45 15.38 15.70
N SER A 258 38.85 14.97 14.49
CA SER A 258 40.24 15.01 14.00
C SER A 258 40.22 15.54 12.57
N ALA A 259 41.27 16.27 12.19
CA ALA A 259 41.45 16.75 10.83
C ALA A 259 41.77 15.61 9.84
N SER A 260 42.28 14.49 10.34
CA SER A 260 42.58 13.29 9.56
C SER A 260 41.35 12.43 9.24
N ILE A 261 40.19 12.74 9.84
CA ILE A 261 38.97 11.93 9.68
C ILE A 261 38.15 12.48 8.51
N LEU A 262 37.98 11.63 7.49
CA LEU A 262 37.08 11.84 6.37
C LEU A 262 35.78 11.07 6.62
N ILE A 263 34.64 11.77 6.56
CA ILE A 263 33.33 11.13 6.67
C ILE A 263 32.95 10.56 5.31
N ILE A 264 32.60 9.28 5.28
CA ILE A 264 32.30 8.53 4.08
C ILE A 264 30.81 8.18 4.05
N LYS A 265 30.18 8.50 2.93
CA LYS A 265 28.78 8.22 2.68
C LYS A 265 28.58 6.71 2.49
N ALA A 266 27.91 6.08 3.44
CA ALA A 266 27.50 4.68 3.40
C ALA A 266 26.31 4.44 4.35
N GLN A 267 25.79 3.21 4.37
CA GLN A 267 24.72 2.76 5.25
C GLN A 267 25.19 1.59 6.13
N PRO A 268 25.33 1.77 7.46
CA PRO A 268 25.38 3.04 8.18
C PRO A 268 26.58 3.91 7.75
N LEU A 269 26.60 5.18 8.19
CA LEU A 269 27.71 6.10 7.92
C LEU A 269 29.05 5.52 8.40
N CYS A 270 30.12 5.89 7.72
CA CYS A 270 31.46 5.43 8.05
C CYS A 270 32.49 6.56 7.93
N PHE A 271 33.70 6.27 8.37
CA PHE A 271 34.82 7.20 8.28
C PHE A 271 36.08 6.48 7.82
N TYR A 272 37.01 7.26 7.27
CA TYR A 272 38.39 6.88 7.06
C TYR A 272 39.31 7.86 7.83
N ASP A 273 40.28 7.33 8.56
CA ASP A 273 41.30 8.12 9.27
C ASP A 273 42.62 7.99 8.51
N GLU A 274 43.03 9.07 7.82
CA GLU A 274 44.21 9.08 6.94
C GLU A 274 45.51 8.79 7.71
N ASP A 275 45.64 9.30 8.94
CA ASP A 275 46.86 9.15 9.74
C ASP A 275 47.06 7.71 10.23
N LYS A 276 45.96 6.99 10.47
CA LYS A 276 45.97 5.61 10.98
C LYS A 276 45.75 4.56 9.91
N ASN A 277 45.46 4.99 8.66
CA ASN A 277 45.07 4.12 7.56
C ASN A 277 43.96 3.11 7.96
N CYS A 278 42.93 3.59 8.65
CA CYS A 278 41.88 2.75 9.21
C CYS A 278 40.48 3.24 8.87
N PHE A 279 39.53 2.32 8.80
CA PHE A 279 38.16 2.56 8.37
C PHE A 279 37.17 2.01 9.40
N GLY A 280 36.15 2.79 9.77
CA GLY A 280 35.22 2.38 10.81
C GLY A 280 33.80 2.90 10.62
N LYS A 281 32.87 2.37 11.41
CA LYS A 281 31.48 2.85 11.43
C LYS A 281 31.39 4.17 12.21
N ILE A 282 30.42 4.99 11.86
CA ILE A 282 29.98 6.12 12.68
C ILE A 282 28.65 5.73 13.31
N ASN A 283 28.62 5.64 14.63
CA ASN A 283 27.41 5.51 15.41
C ASN A 283 26.82 6.90 15.64
N THR A 284 25.55 7.06 15.28
CA THR A 284 24.82 8.32 15.40
C THR A 284 23.73 8.21 16.47
N ASN A 285 23.19 9.34 16.91
CA ASN A 285 22.03 9.39 17.79
C ASN A 285 20.75 8.83 17.14
N THR A 286 20.61 8.83 15.81
CA THR A 286 19.40 8.33 15.15
C THR A 286 19.48 6.87 14.73
N GLN A 287 20.69 6.31 14.56
CA GLN A 287 20.94 4.91 14.16
C GLN A 287 19.98 4.48 13.02
N SER A 288 19.93 5.27 11.95
CA SER A 288 18.98 5.10 10.85
C SER A 288 19.71 4.90 9.53
N ASP A 289 19.20 4.01 8.68
CA ASP A 289 19.82 3.72 7.38
C ASP A 289 19.72 4.89 6.38
N PHE A 290 18.91 5.92 6.68
CA PHE A 290 18.68 7.07 5.80
C PHE A 290 19.63 8.26 6.06
N GLU A 291 20.56 8.13 7.02
CA GLU A 291 21.45 9.24 7.43
C GLU A 291 22.45 9.68 6.36
N ALA A 292 22.76 8.80 5.39
CA ALA A 292 23.57 9.16 4.23
C ALA A 292 22.98 10.34 3.43
N GLY A 293 21.66 10.55 3.49
CA GLY A 293 20.99 11.69 2.86
C GLY A 293 21.11 13.00 3.64
N LEU A 294 21.57 12.96 4.90
CA LEU A 294 21.67 14.13 5.78
C LEU A 294 23.05 14.81 5.73
N LEU A 295 24.10 14.13 5.24
CA LEU A 295 25.49 14.65 5.24
C LEU A 295 25.65 15.99 4.50
N ASN A 296 24.84 16.21 3.47
CA ASN A 296 24.81 17.43 2.67
C ASN A 296 23.50 18.19 2.88
N SER A 297 23.04 18.27 4.13
CA SER A 297 21.83 19.01 4.47
C SER A 297 21.92 20.44 3.92
N PRO A 298 20.95 20.88 3.11
CA PRO A 298 20.94 22.24 2.62
C PRO A 298 20.76 23.23 3.78
N ILE A 299 21.01 24.50 3.49
CA ILE A 299 20.72 25.59 4.40
C ILE A 299 19.22 25.89 4.31
N PHE A 300 18.56 25.97 5.45
CA PHE A 300 17.14 26.24 5.58
C PHE A 300 16.92 27.59 6.25
N GLU A 301 15.88 28.30 5.82
CA GLU A 301 15.34 29.43 6.58
C GLU A 301 14.54 28.91 7.78
N GLU A 302 14.58 29.62 8.91
CA GLU A 302 13.90 29.22 10.14
C GLU A 302 12.39 28.94 9.94
N ASP A 303 11.73 29.72 9.09
CA ASP A 303 10.30 29.57 8.75
C ASP A 303 9.99 28.26 8.01
N SER A 304 10.98 27.67 7.34
CA SER A 304 10.85 26.41 6.58
C SER A 304 11.10 25.16 7.43
N LEU A 305 11.74 25.30 8.59
CA LEU A 305 12.09 24.19 9.48
C LEU A 305 10.92 23.28 9.88
N PRO A 306 9.70 23.76 10.17
CA PRO A 306 8.59 22.87 10.53
C PRO A 306 8.17 21.96 9.37
N TRP A 307 8.17 22.49 8.15
CA TRP A 307 7.87 21.71 6.96
C TRP A 307 8.96 20.65 6.73
N VAL A 308 10.24 21.03 6.89
CA VAL A 308 11.38 20.11 6.83
C VAL A 308 11.24 19.01 7.89
N MET A 309 10.95 19.37 9.14
CA MET A 309 10.79 18.40 10.24
C MET A 309 9.60 17.46 10.01
N ASN A 310 8.48 17.95 9.46
CA ASN A 310 7.35 17.10 9.10
C ASN A 310 7.71 16.13 7.97
N LYS A 311 8.36 16.62 6.90
CA LYS A 311 8.84 15.78 5.80
C LYS A 311 9.83 14.72 6.28
N LEU A 312 10.78 15.11 7.13
CA LEU A 312 11.69 14.18 7.79
C LEU A 312 10.90 13.15 8.61
N SER A 313 9.90 13.56 9.39
CA SER A 313 9.04 12.65 10.17
C SER A 313 8.32 11.62 9.30
N MET A 314 7.83 12.03 8.12
CA MET A 314 7.20 11.11 7.18
C MET A 314 8.20 10.10 6.59
N SER A 315 9.44 10.51 6.33
CA SER A 315 10.46 9.66 5.68
C SER A 315 11.21 8.74 6.64
N LEU A 316 11.55 9.24 7.83
CA LEU A 316 12.40 8.55 8.83
C LEU A 316 11.57 7.86 9.93
N GLY A 317 10.25 8.11 10.00
CA GLY A 317 9.36 7.50 11.00
C GLY A 317 9.81 7.77 12.43
N ASP A 318 9.86 6.72 13.26
CA ASP A 318 10.26 6.82 14.67
C ASP A 318 11.71 7.29 14.88
N ALA A 319 12.59 7.18 13.87
CA ALA A 319 13.96 7.68 13.97
C ALA A 319 14.03 9.22 14.12
N VAL A 320 13.03 9.97 13.64
CA VAL A 320 12.97 11.43 13.81
C VAL A 320 12.83 11.86 15.26
N LYS A 321 12.22 11.05 16.11
CA LYS A 321 12.12 11.35 17.55
C LYS A 321 13.50 11.45 18.21
N ARG A 322 14.52 10.82 17.60
CA ARG A 322 15.92 10.84 18.05
C ARG A 322 16.75 11.94 17.39
N LEU A 323 16.22 12.61 16.35
CA LEU A 323 16.86 13.82 15.80
C LEU A 323 16.73 14.98 16.78
N PRO A 324 17.76 15.84 16.90
CA PRO A 324 17.67 17.06 17.70
C PRO A 324 16.55 17.97 17.17
N LYS A 325 15.90 18.71 18.06
CA LYS A 325 15.01 19.81 17.66
C LYS A 325 15.87 21.04 17.33
N PRO A 326 15.55 21.79 16.25
CA PRO A 326 16.25 23.03 15.98
C PRO A 326 16.01 24.03 17.11
N LYS A 327 17.05 24.78 17.50
CA LYS A 327 16.90 25.91 18.41
C LYS A 327 16.38 27.09 17.59
N THR A 328 15.08 27.32 17.62
CA THR A 328 14.42 28.44 16.95
C THR A 328 14.37 29.65 17.88
N GLN A 329 14.44 30.85 17.32
CA GLN A 329 14.19 32.13 18.00
C GLN A 329 12.73 32.23 18.44
N PHE A 330 11.81 31.52 17.76
CA PHE A 330 10.38 31.55 18.01
C PHE A 330 9.89 30.28 18.72
N SER A 331 8.99 30.46 19.69
CA SER A 331 8.31 29.36 20.40
C SER A 331 7.34 28.65 19.46
N GLN A 332 7.46 27.34 19.38
CA GLN A 332 6.75 26.50 18.42
C GLN A 332 5.73 25.62 19.17
N GLU A 333 4.58 26.20 19.52
CA GLU A 333 3.42 25.42 19.96
C GLU A 333 2.52 25.12 18.75
N LEU A 334 2.43 23.84 18.37
CA LEU A 334 1.39 23.38 17.44
C LEU A 334 0.04 23.53 18.15
N SER A 335 -0.72 24.54 17.74
CA SER A 335 -2.07 24.75 18.23
C SER A 335 -3.05 24.02 17.32
N LYS A 336 -3.91 23.17 17.86
CA LYS A 336 -5.01 22.57 17.10
C LYS A 336 -6.01 23.69 16.73
N PRO A 337 -6.38 23.87 15.45
CA PRO A 337 -7.28 24.95 15.08
C PRO A 337 -8.74 24.63 15.42
N GLU A 338 -9.53 25.68 15.59
CA GLU A 338 -10.98 25.60 15.55
C GLU A 338 -11.46 25.67 14.09
N VAL A 339 -12.38 24.79 13.72
CA VAL A 339 -12.90 24.71 12.35
C VAL A 339 -14.09 25.64 12.20
N TYR A 340 -14.07 26.48 11.16
CA TYR A 340 -15.18 27.35 10.78
C TYR A 340 -15.67 26.99 9.39
N VAL A 341 -16.98 26.74 9.26
CA VAL A 341 -17.63 26.48 7.98
C VAL A 341 -18.84 27.41 7.82
N HIS A 342 -18.86 28.15 6.72
CA HIS A 342 -19.96 29.06 6.37
C HIS A 342 -20.64 28.59 5.09
N PHE A 343 -21.94 28.31 5.16
CA PHE A 343 -22.73 27.82 4.03
C PHE A 343 -23.50 28.95 3.35
N SER A 344 -23.47 29.00 2.01
CA SER A 344 -24.16 30.03 1.23
C SER A 344 -24.69 29.51 -0.11
N THR A 345 -25.69 30.21 -0.65
CA THR A 345 -26.24 30.01 -2.00
C THR A 345 -26.12 31.33 -2.76
N PRO A 346 -24.93 31.68 -3.26
CA PRO A 346 -24.64 33.03 -3.75
C PRO A 346 -25.42 33.40 -5.03
N VAL A 347 -25.82 32.41 -5.82
CA VAL A 347 -26.56 32.63 -7.07
C VAL A 347 -28.02 32.22 -6.88
N ALA A 348 -28.89 33.20 -6.64
CA ALA A 348 -30.32 32.97 -6.37
C ALA A 348 -31.08 32.27 -7.53
N SER A 349 -30.58 32.37 -8.77
CA SER A 349 -31.11 31.65 -9.93
C SER A 349 -30.67 30.18 -10.00
N ASN A 350 -29.60 29.80 -9.30
CA ASN A 350 -29.06 28.43 -9.26
C ASN A 350 -29.15 27.82 -7.86
N ARG A 351 -30.38 27.56 -7.46
CA ARG A 351 -30.77 27.07 -6.13
C ARG A 351 -30.29 25.64 -5.83
N GLN A 352 -29.87 24.89 -6.85
CA GLN A 352 -29.34 23.54 -6.70
C GLN A 352 -27.86 23.51 -6.30
N THR A 353 -27.20 24.67 -6.28
CA THR A 353 -25.78 24.79 -5.95
C THR A 353 -25.59 25.61 -4.70
N GLY A 354 -24.79 25.10 -3.77
CA GLY A 354 -24.38 25.81 -2.57
C GLY A 354 -22.88 25.68 -2.36
N TYR A 355 -22.35 26.57 -1.52
CA TYR A 355 -20.93 26.67 -1.22
C TYR A 355 -20.70 26.56 0.27
N ALA A 356 -19.63 25.88 0.65
CA ALA A 356 -19.07 25.83 1.99
C ALA A 356 -17.73 26.58 1.96
N GLN A 357 -17.67 27.74 2.62
CA GLN A 357 -16.42 28.43 2.86
C GLN A 357 -15.80 27.88 4.15
N VAL A 358 -14.55 27.39 4.05
CA VAL A 358 -13.84 26.75 5.18
C VAL A 358 -12.72 27.67 5.64
N SER A 359 -12.57 27.83 6.95
CA SER A 359 -11.49 28.61 7.56
C SER A 359 -11.07 27.98 8.89
N PHE A 360 -9.83 28.20 9.29
CA PHE A 360 -9.25 27.63 10.51
C PHE A 360 -8.82 28.75 11.44
N SER A 361 -9.32 28.76 12.67
CA SER A 361 -8.94 29.75 13.68
C SER A 361 -7.81 29.21 14.53
N TYR A 362 -6.70 29.94 14.56
CA TYR A 362 -5.56 29.71 15.44
C TYR A 362 -5.48 30.84 16.45
N GLN A 363 -5.86 30.56 17.70
CA GLN A 363 -5.91 31.54 18.79
C GLN A 363 -6.69 32.82 18.40
N GLY A 364 -7.82 32.64 17.69
CA GLY A 364 -8.68 33.74 17.24
C GLY A 364 -8.30 34.35 15.88
N ASN A 365 -7.17 33.95 15.28
CA ASN A 365 -6.78 34.40 13.95
C ASN A 365 -7.29 33.41 12.90
N LEU A 366 -8.26 33.85 12.07
CA LEU A 366 -8.81 33.04 10.99
C LEU A 366 -7.85 32.97 9.80
N VAL A 367 -7.58 31.75 9.36
CA VAL A 367 -6.69 31.45 8.23
C VAL A 367 -7.48 30.75 7.14
N ASN A 368 -7.17 31.15 5.91
CA ASN A 368 -7.73 30.59 4.70
C ASN A 368 -6.89 29.39 4.24
N PRO A 369 -7.50 28.23 3.92
CA PRO A 369 -6.78 27.08 3.34
C PRO A 369 -5.98 27.40 2.06
N HIS A 370 -6.36 28.42 1.28
CA HIS A 370 -5.59 28.89 0.12
C HIS A 370 -4.35 29.74 0.47
N ASP A 371 -4.18 30.11 1.74
CA ASP A 371 -2.96 30.74 2.25
C ASP A 371 -1.85 29.68 2.35
N GLU A 372 -0.75 29.92 1.65
CA GLU A 372 0.41 29.02 1.57
C GLU A 372 1.34 29.20 2.78
N SER A 373 1.11 30.22 3.63
CA SER A 373 1.88 30.40 4.85
C SER A 373 1.66 29.26 5.84
N VAL A 374 2.75 28.67 6.33
CA VAL A 374 2.73 27.63 7.38
C VAL A 374 2.55 28.21 8.79
N THR A 375 2.60 29.53 8.93
CA THR A 375 2.45 30.23 10.20
C THR A 375 1.35 31.29 10.16
N VAL A 376 0.82 31.58 11.34
CA VAL A 376 -0.11 32.67 11.59
C VAL A 376 0.59 33.67 12.48
N THR A 377 0.65 34.93 12.04
CA THR A 377 1.13 36.03 12.87
C THR A 377 -0.08 36.68 13.52
N PRO A 378 -0.21 36.66 14.86
CA PRO A 378 -1.33 37.29 15.54
C PRO A 378 -1.42 38.78 15.20
N ALA A 379 -2.58 39.26 14.78
CA ALA A 379 -2.76 40.66 14.39
C ALA A 379 -2.58 41.66 15.56
N ASN A 380 -2.58 41.18 16.80
CA ASN A 380 -2.51 41.98 18.03
C ASN A 380 -1.22 41.69 18.83
N LEU A 381 -0.05 41.99 18.28
CA LEU A 381 1.18 42.07 19.09
C LEU A 381 1.30 43.48 19.68
N PRO A 382 1.43 43.65 21.01
CA PRO A 382 1.75 44.95 21.58
C PRO A 382 3.13 45.37 21.06
N VAL A 383 3.18 46.49 20.33
CA VAL A 383 4.43 47.09 19.85
C VAL A 383 5.21 47.59 21.06
N GLY A 384 6.06 46.73 21.62
CA GLY A 384 6.93 47.01 22.75
C GLY A 384 8.24 46.26 22.60
N ASN A 385 9.35 47.00 22.57
CA ASN A 385 10.71 46.47 22.46
C ASN A 385 10.93 45.28 23.43
N ASN A 386 11.18 44.09 22.88
CA ASN A 386 11.34 42.76 23.51
C ASN A 386 10.14 41.79 23.48
N SER A 387 9.09 42.03 22.69
CA SER A 387 8.15 40.95 22.38
C SER A 387 8.79 39.92 21.44
N ILE A 388 9.00 38.69 21.93
CA ILE A 388 9.19 37.50 21.09
C ILE A 388 8.02 37.49 20.09
N GLU A 389 8.28 37.67 18.78
CA GLU A 389 7.22 37.52 17.76
C GLU A 389 6.73 36.08 17.81
N VAL A 390 5.59 35.82 18.46
CA VAL A 390 5.03 34.48 18.54
C VAL A 390 4.38 34.16 17.19
N LYS A 391 5.07 33.37 16.35
CA LYS A 391 4.48 32.76 15.16
C LYS A 391 3.75 31.47 15.57
N ILE A 392 2.45 31.39 15.31
CA ILE A 392 1.66 30.19 15.57
C ILE A 392 1.78 29.26 14.37
N TYR A 393 2.20 28.02 14.56
CA TYR A 393 2.32 27.06 13.48
C TYR A 393 0.98 26.37 13.18
N ARG A 394 0.64 26.28 11.90
CA ARG A 394 -0.58 25.63 11.43
C ARG A 394 -0.44 24.11 11.44
N ASP A 395 -1.49 23.41 11.87
CA ASP A 395 -1.61 21.96 11.75
C ASP A 395 -2.23 21.60 10.39
N LEU A 396 -1.42 21.70 9.34
CA LEU A 396 -1.86 21.44 7.96
C LEU A 396 -2.37 20.01 7.75
N ALA A 397 -1.89 19.04 8.54
CA ALA A 397 -2.37 17.66 8.47
C ALA A 397 -3.82 17.58 8.97
N PHE A 398 -4.11 18.19 10.11
CA PHE A 398 -5.48 18.30 10.61
C PHE A 398 -6.39 19.07 9.64
N GLU A 399 -5.92 20.20 9.08
CA GLU A 399 -6.66 20.97 8.08
C GLU A 399 -7.07 20.10 6.87
N GLN A 400 -6.15 19.27 6.36
CA GLN A 400 -6.44 18.35 5.27
C GLN A 400 -7.49 17.30 5.64
N THR A 401 -7.44 16.76 6.87
CA THR A 401 -8.46 15.77 7.32
C THR A 401 -9.87 16.35 7.35
N VAL A 402 -10.01 17.66 7.63
CA VAL A 402 -11.29 18.39 7.60
C VAL A 402 -11.81 18.50 6.17
N ILE A 403 -10.93 18.85 5.22
CA ILE A 403 -11.27 18.94 3.79
C ILE A 403 -11.70 17.57 3.26
N ASP A 404 -10.93 16.51 3.56
CA ASP A 404 -11.24 15.14 3.11
C ASP A 404 -12.59 14.64 3.67
N LYS A 405 -12.92 15.03 4.91
CA LYS A 405 -14.21 14.74 5.51
C LYS A 405 -15.36 15.43 4.75
N LEU A 406 -15.22 16.71 4.42
CA LEU A 406 -16.20 17.42 3.58
C LEU A 406 -16.30 16.81 2.18
N THR A 407 -15.19 16.37 1.59
CA THR A 407 -15.19 15.67 0.29
C THR A 407 -15.95 14.34 0.34
N THR A 408 -15.83 13.59 1.44
CA THR A 408 -16.63 12.37 1.65
C THR A 408 -18.13 12.68 1.69
N LEU A 409 -18.51 13.84 2.21
CA LEU A 409 -19.87 14.39 2.22
C LEU A 409 -20.30 15.00 0.88
N LYS A 410 -19.56 14.76 -0.22
CA LYS A 410 -19.83 15.23 -1.59
C LYS A 410 -19.58 16.72 -1.84
N PHE A 411 -18.84 17.40 -0.98
CA PHE A 411 -18.31 18.72 -1.30
C PHE A 411 -17.08 18.63 -2.21
N ILE A 412 -17.04 19.44 -3.26
CA ILE A 412 -15.97 19.47 -4.25
C ILE A 412 -15.17 20.77 -4.08
N ALA A 413 -13.91 20.66 -3.68
CA ALA A 413 -13.03 21.81 -3.55
C ALA A 413 -12.94 22.61 -4.86
N GLN A 414 -13.14 23.92 -4.78
CA GLN A 414 -13.04 24.80 -5.92
C GLN A 414 -11.59 25.25 -6.11
N PRO A 415 -11.08 25.28 -7.36
CA PRO A 415 -9.72 25.72 -7.62
C PRO A 415 -9.54 27.18 -7.23
N LYS A 416 -8.33 27.53 -6.77
CA LYS A 416 -7.92 28.92 -6.50
C LYS A 416 -8.22 29.79 -7.73
N PRO A 417 -9.11 30.80 -7.64
CA PRO A 417 -9.45 31.65 -8.77
C PRO A 417 -8.19 32.30 -9.35
N LYS A 418 -8.03 32.27 -10.67
CA LYS A 418 -6.93 33.00 -11.32
C LYS A 418 -7.21 34.49 -11.18
N ARG A 419 -6.20 35.29 -10.83
CA ARG A 419 -6.31 36.74 -10.53
C ARG A 419 -7.06 37.60 -11.57
N TYR A 420 -7.25 37.11 -12.79
CA TYR A 420 -7.90 37.83 -13.89
C TYR A 420 -9.45 37.67 -13.96
N THR A 421 -10.09 36.94 -13.04
CA THR A 421 -11.55 36.70 -13.08
C THR A 421 -12.40 37.62 -12.18
N PHE A 422 -11.80 38.61 -11.50
CA PHE A 422 -12.58 39.56 -10.69
C PHE A 422 -13.08 40.71 -11.55
N THR A 423 -14.39 40.72 -11.85
CA THR A 423 -15.09 41.78 -12.62
C THR A 423 -15.78 42.83 -11.73
N ASN A 424 -15.68 42.73 -10.41
CA ASN A 424 -16.36 43.66 -9.50
C ASN A 424 -15.34 44.61 -8.84
N GLU A 425 -15.62 45.91 -8.95
CA GLU A 425 -14.76 47.01 -8.48
C GLU A 425 -14.57 47.04 -6.94
N ASP A 426 -15.38 46.34 -6.16
CA ASP A 426 -15.33 46.38 -4.69
C ASP A 426 -14.25 45.46 -4.05
N GLU A 427 -13.63 44.54 -4.80
CA GLU A 427 -12.56 43.64 -4.28
C GLU A 427 -11.16 43.98 -4.81
N LEU A 428 -10.88 45.26 -5.08
CA LEU A 428 -9.56 45.77 -5.49
C LEU A 428 -8.51 45.80 -4.35
N SER A 429 -8.60 44.90 -3.37
CA SER A 429 -7.49 44.65 -2.43
C SER A 429 -6.47 43.74 -3.12
N LYS A 430 -5.46 44.33 -3.76
CA LYS A 430 -4.42 43.65 -4.56
C LYS A 430 -3.62 42.55 -3.83
N ASN A 431 -3.81 42.36 -2.52
CA ASN A 431 -3.03 41.44 -1.68
C ASN A 431 -3.85 40.36 -0.94
N LYS A 432 -5.17 40.23 -1.14
CA LYS A 432 -5.95 39.24 -0.37
C LYS A 432 -6.00 37.89 -1.10
N THR A 433 -5.56 36.83 -0.43
CA THR A 433 -5.70 35.45 -0.93
C THR A 433 -7.18 35.10 -1.06
N PRO A 434 -7.65 34.59 -2.23
CA PRO A 434 -9.06 34.30 -2.45
C PRO A 434 -9.54 33.19 -1.50
N ASN A 435 -10.74 33.35 -0.95
CA ASN A 435 -11.33 32.41 0.02
C ASN A 435 -11.39 30.99 -0.55
N PHE A 436 -10.96 29.99 0.23
CA PHE A 436 -11.19 28.59 -0.08
C PHE A 436 -12.68 28.27 0.06
N SER A 437 -13.24 27.62 -0.95
CA SER A 437 -14.64 27.19 -0.94
C SER A 437 -14.78 25.80 -1.55
N MET A 438 -15.80 25.08 -1.11
CA MET A 438 -16.19 23.80 -1.68
C MET A 438 -17.64 23.88 -2.16
N LEU A 439 -17.93 23.28 -3.30
CA LEU A 439 -19.24 23.27 -3.94
C LEU A 439 -19.97 21.95 -3.66
N MET A 440 -21.26 22.00 -3.38
CA MET A 440 -22.15 20.83 -3.47
C MET A 440 -23.28 21.12 -4.46
N GLN A 441 -23.56 20.14 -5.33
CA GLN A 441 -24.60 20.21 -6.35
C GLN A 441 -25.68 19.16 -6.10
N GLY A 442 -26.95 19.57 -6.24
CA GLY A 442 -28.13 18.72 -6.16
C GLY A 442 -28.87 18.84 -4.83
N SER A 443 -30.20 18.97 -4.89
CA SER A 443 -31.07 19.16 -3.71
C SER A 443 -30.97 18.00 -2.73
N PHE A 444 -31.00 16.76 -3.23
CA PHE A 444 -30.91 15.56 -2.40
C PHE A 444 -29.70 15.55 -1.46
N PHE A 445 -28.52 15.95 -1.96
CA PHE A 445 -27.31 15.97 -1.15
C PHE A 445 -27.36 17.06 -0.07
N TRP A 446 -27.89 18.25 -0.40
CA TRP A 446 -28.08 19.33 0.57
C TRP A 446 -29.09 18.97 1.65
N GLN A 447 -30.26 18.45 1.27
CA GLN A 447 -31.30 18.02 2.20
C GLN A 447 -30.77 16.95 3.16
N ARG A 448 -30.08 15.94 2.62
CA ARG A 448 -29.45 14.87 3.40
C ARG A 448 -28.39 15.42 4.35
N PHE A 449 -27.51 16.29 3.86
CA PHE A 449 -26.45 16.89 4.66
C PHE A 449 -27.02 17.68 5.85
N LEU A 450 -28.01 18.54 5.59
CA LEU A 450 -28.65 19.37 6.62
C LEU A 450 -29.41 18.53 7.65
N HIS A 451 -30.08 17.46 7.20
CA HIS A 451 -30.86 16.59 8.07
C HIS A 451 -29.99 15.65 8.92
N GLN A 452 -28.93 15.07 8.36
CA GLN A 452 -28.20 13.96 9.00
C GLN A 452 -26.79 14.32 9.48
N GLU A 453 -26.09 15.22 8.79
CA GLU A 453 -24.63 15.36 8.94
C GLU A 453 -24.24 16.64 9.69
N VAL A 454 -25.00 17.73 9.55
CA VAL A 454 -24.68 19.03 10.19
C VAL A 454 -24.55 18.91 11.71
N GLN A 455 -25.43 18.16 12.37
CA GLN A 455 -25.38 18.01 13.82
C GLN A 455 -24.10 17.27 14.26
N SER A 456 -23.74 16.19 13.56
CA SER A 456 -22.51 15.44 13.80
C SER A 456 -21.26 16.33 13.68
N LEU A 457 -21.25 17.27 12.72
CA LEU A 457 -20.15 18.23 12.61
C LEU A 457 -20.11 19.23 13.77
N LYS A 458 -21.27 19.72 14.25
CA LYS A 458 -21.34 20.58 15.45
C LYS A 458 -20.85 19.84 16.70
N ASP A 459 -21.22 18.58 16.85
CA ASP A 459 -20.82 17.73 17.99
C ASP A 459 -19.29 17.48 18.01
N LEU A 460 -18.62 17.60 16.87
CA LEU A 460 -17.15 17.59 16.74
C LEU A 460 -16.49 18.94 17.08
N GLY A 461 -17.28 19.94 17.50
CA GLY A 461 -16.81 21.27 17.85
C GLY A 461 -16.59 22.19 16.65
N TRP A 462 -17.20 21.93 15.49
CA TRP A 462 -17.09 22.81 14.33
C TRP A 462 -18.05 23.99 14.46
N ASN A 463 -17.55 25.19 14.17
CA ASN A 463 -18.34 26.42 14.11
C ASN A 463 -19.05 26.49 12.75
N ILE A 464 -20.34 26.19 12.73
CA ILE A 464 -21.17 26.20 11.52
C ILE A 464 -22.07 27.42 11.49
N SER A 465 -22.04 28.15 10.37
CA SER A 465 -22.91 29.30 10.11
C SER A 465 -23.52 29.22 8.70
N PHE A 466 -24.61 29.95 8.49
CA PHE A 466 -25.33 30.03 7.22
C PHE A 466 -25.50 31.50 6.83
N ALA A 467 -25.43 31.81 5.54
CA ALA A 467 -25.77 33.13 5.03
C ALA A 467 -27.28 33.39 5.17
N ASP A 468 -27.68 34.65 5.36
CA ASP A 468 -29.09 35.03 5.50
C ASP A 468 -29.97 34.58 4.31
N GLY A 469 -29.38 34.52 3.11
CA GLY A 469 -30.02 34.04 1.88
C GLY A 469 -29.75 32.57 1.54
N PHE A 470 -29.31 31.74 2.50
CA PHE A 470 -29.10 30.31 2.27
C PHE A 470 -30.44 29.63 1.90
N TYR A 471 -30.44 28.89 0.79
CA TYR A 471 -31.69 28.46 0.16
C TYR A 471 -32.41 27.33 0.91
N TYR A 472 -31.68 26.36 1.45
CA TYR A 472 -32.27 25.14 2.00
C TYR A 472 -32.60 25.28 3.47
N LYS A 473 -33.82 24.92 3.88
CA LYS A 473 -34.24 24.94 5.27
C LYS A 473 -35.02 23.68 5.64
N ALA A 474 -34.47 22.91 6.59
CA ALA A 474 -35.14 21.73 7.12
C ALA A 474 -36.28 22.15 8.07
N LEU A 475 -37.48 21.65 7.83
CA LEU A 475 -38.63 21.83 8.72
C LEU A 475 -38.88 20.55 9.54
N ALA A 476 -39.37 20.73 10.77
CA ALA A 476 -39.66 19.63 11.68
C ALA A 476 -41.01 18.96 11.35
N THR A 477 -41.07 17.64 11.43
CA THR A 477 -42.29 16.83 11.33
C THR A 477 -42.14 15.55 12.14
N ASP A 478 -43.26 15.00 12.61
CA ASP A 478 -43.32 13.66 13.21
C ASP A 478 -43.48 12.55 12.17
N SER A 479 -43.64 12.90 10.89
CA SER A 479 -44.00 11.98 9.81
C SER A 479 -45.32 11.23 10.06
N VAL A 480 -46.29 11.84 10.75
CA VAL A 480 -47.60 11.23 11.02
C VAL A 480 -48.68 11.92 10.17
N PHE A 481 -49.38 11.13 9.35
CA PHE A 481 -50.49 11.63 8.55
C PHE A 481 -51.80 11.49 9.32
N ASP A 482 -52.49 12.61 9.51
CA ASP A 482 -53.80 12.67 10.18
C ASP A 482 -54.93 12.75 9.15
N ALA A 483 -55.96 11.94 9.34
CA ALA A 483 -57.19 12.01 8.56
C ALA A 483 -58.17 12.97 9.24
N GLU A 484 -58.74 13.89 8.46
CA GLU A 484 -59.71 14.89 8.91
C GLU A 484 -60.99 14.73 8.11
N VAL A 485 -62.10 14.55 8.81
CA VAL A 485 -63.44 14.44 8.20
C VAL A 485 -64.12 15.80 8.34
N ILE A 486 -64.50 16.39 7.21
CA ILE A 486 -65.25 17.63 7.15
C ILE A 486 -66.66 17.28 6.71
N GLU A 487 -67.62 17.46 7.59
CA GLU A 487 -69.05 17.37 7.28
C GLU A 487 -69.48 18.67 6.59
N THR A 488 -70.18 18.54 5.45
CA THR A 488 -70.74 19.70 4.74
C THR A 488 -72.23 19.83 5.08
N ASP A 489 -72.69 21.06 5.30
CA ASP A 489 -74.06 21.36 5.75
C ASP A 489 -75.17 21.01 4.73
N ASP A 490 -74.84 20.64 3.49
CA ASP A 490 -75.79 20.31 2.42
C ASP A 490 -75.55 18.87 1.90
N HIS A 491 -76.49 17.98 2.26
CA HIS A 491 -76.56 16.55 1.92
C HIS A 491 -75.48 15.64 2.55
N ASP A 492 -75.80 14.34 2.72
CA ASP A 492 -75.02 13.26 3.38
C ASP A 492 -73.62 12.97 2.80
N PHE A 493 -72.90 14.00 2.35
CA PHE A 493 -71.54 13.94 1.84
C PHE A 493 -70.57 14.44 2.92
N PHE A 494 -69.53 13.65 3.18
CA PHE A 494 -68.39 14.05 3.98
C PHE A 494 -67.15 14.13 3.08
N SER A 495 -66.28 15.11 3.34
CA SER A 495 -64.98 15.21 2.69
C SER A 495 -63.89 14.68 3.62
N LEU A 496 -63.09 13.73 3.15
CA LEU A 496 -61.93 13.20 3.88
C LEU A 496 -60.65 13.88 3.36
N GLY A 497 -59.98 14.63 4.23
CA GLY A 497 -58.67 15.22 3.96
C GLY A 497 -57.57 14.48 4.71
N LEU A 498 -56.45 14.20 4.06
CA LEU A 498 -55.25 13.69 4.72
C LEU A 498 -54.25 14.83 4.86
N ASN A 499 -53.78 15.10 6.07
CA ASN A 499 -52.88 16.21 6.39
C ASN A 499 -51.63 15.70 7.11
N LEU A 500 -50.51 16.42 6.94
CA LEU A 500 -49.27 16.21 7.67
C LEU A 500 -48.92 17.48 8.47
N THR A 501 -48.52 17.31 9.73
CA THR A 501 -48.06 18.43 10.55
C THR A 501 -46.58 18.71 10.28
N ILE A 502 -46.28 19.91 9.80
CA ILE A 502 -44.93 20.40 9.50
C ILE A 502 -44.76 21.78 10.14
N ASP A 503 -43.75 21.92 11.00
CA ASP A 503 -43.50 23.14 11.79
C ASP A 503 -44.75 23.66 12.53
N GLY A 504 -45.56 22.72 13.05
CA GLY A 504 -46.81 23.01 13.76
C GLY A 504 -48.00 23.40 12.88
N ARG A 505 -47.85 23.40 11.55
CA ARG A 505 -48.92 23.70 10.58
C ARG A 505 -49.38 22.44 9.86
N LYS A 506 -50.69 22.27 9.73
CA LYS A 506 -51.28 21.20 8.91
C LYS A 506 -51.15 21.55 7.43
N MET A 507 -50.54 20.66 6.66
CA MET A 507 -50.43 20.76 5.21
C MET A 507 -51.10 19.57 4.52
N PRO A 508 -51.81 19.77 3.38
CA PRO A 508 -52.40 18.67 2.63
C PRO A 508 -51.35 17.64 2.21
N ALA A 509 -51.66 16.35 2.39
CA ALA A 509 -50.74 15.27 2.11
C ALA A 509 -50.45 15.09 0.62
N PHE A 510 -51.41 15.39 -0.27
CA PHE A 510 -51.28 15.06 -1.70
C PHE A 510 -50.05 15.70 -2.39
N PRO A 511 -49.78 17.02 -2.27
CA PRO A 511 -48.55 17.61 -2.83
C PRO A 511 -47.26 17.01 -2.26
N ILE A 512 -47.27 16.68 -0.96
CA ILE A 512 -46.13 16.10 -0.23
C ILE A 512 -45.83 14.69 -0.77
N LEU A 513 -46.88 13.88 -0.98
CA LEU A 513 -46.78 12.54 -1.52
C LEU A 513 -46.32 12.54 -2.98
N LEU A 514 -46.77 13.50 -3.78
CA LEU A 514 -46.33 13.63 -5.17
C LEU A 514 -44.82 13.88 -5.25
N SER A 515 -44.30 14.81 -4.46
CA SER A 515 -42.85 15.07 -4.38
C SER A 515 -42.08 13.87 -3.79
N ALA A 516 -42.66 13.14 -2.83
CA ALA A 516 -42.07 11.90 -2.32
C ALA A 516 -41.94 10.82 -3.40
N ILE A 517 -42.92 10.68 -4.31
CA ILE A 517 -42.86 9.75 -5.45
C ILE A 517 -41.70 10.10 -6.39
N GLU A 518 -41.49 11.38 -6.69
CA GLU A 518 -40.43 11.83 -7.60
C GLU A 518 -39.02 11.51 -7.09
N GLN A 519 -38.86 11.42 -5.77
CA GLN A 519 -37.59 11.14 -5.10
C GLN A 519 -37.30 9.63 -4.96
N LEU A 520 -38.33 8.79 -5.08
CA LEU A 520 -38.17 7.34 -5.02
C LEU A 520 -37.64 6.79 -6.36
N PRO A 521 -36.74 5.80 -6.35
CA PRO A 521 -36.31 5.14 -7.57
C PRO A 521 -37.52 4.55 -8.30
N ARG A 522 -37.66 4.81 -9.62
CA ARG A 522 -38.78 4.26 -10.42
C ARG A 522 -38.95 2.75 -10.25
N SER A 523 -37.86 2.01 -10.07
CA SER A 523 -37.93 0.56 -9.83
C SER A 523 -38.62 0.21 -8.52
N ALA A 524 -38.44 0.99 -7.44
CA ALA A 524 -39.08 0.73 -6.16
C ALA A 524 -40.60 0.99 -6.19
N LEU A 525 -41.10 1.75 -7.17
CA LEU A 525 -42.53 2.02 -7.34
C LEU A 525 -43.28 0.90 -8.08
N ILE A 526 -42.57 0.00 -8.76
CA ILE A 526 -43.15 -1.01 -9.68
C ILE A 526 -42.77 -2.44 -9.28
N ASP A 527 -41.60 -2.62 -8.66
CA ASP A 527 -41.02 -3.92 -8.32
C ASP A 527 -41.03 -4.13 -6.80
N ARG A 528 -41.92 -5.01 -6.31
CA ARG A 528 -42.08 -5.33 -4.88
C ARG A 528 -40.79 -5.86 -4.23
N GLU A 529 -39.97 -6.61 -4.96
CA GLU A 529 -38.71 -7.14 -4.40
C GLU A 529 -37.72 -6.00 -4.14
N LYS A 530 -37.68 -4.99 -5.02
CA LYS A 530 -36.84 -3.80 -4.86
C LYS A 530 -37.39 -2.82 -3.85
N GLU A 531 -38.72 -2.72 -3.73
CA GLU A 531 -39.38 -1.94 -2.69
C GLU A 531 -38.96 -2.41 -1.28
N GLN A 532 -38.91 -3.73 -1.07
CA GLN A 532 -38.51 -4.36 0.20
C GLN A 532 -37.04 -4.09 0.59
N LEU A 533 -36.22 -3.61 -0.34
CA LEU A 533 -34.83 -3.22 -0.05
C LEU A 533 -34.74 -1.84 0.63
N ILE A 534 -35.80 -1.04 0.62
CA ILE A 534 -35.82 0.26 1.30
C ILE A 534 -36.12 0.06 2.78
N ALA A 535 -35.19 0.51 3.64
CA ALA A 535 -35.37 0.42 5.08
C ALA A 535 -36.57 1.27 5.55
N PRO A 536 -37.39 0.80 6.51
CA PRO A 536 -38.58 1.52 7.00
C PRO A 536 -38.31 2.95 7.48
N ASP A 537 -37.18 3.17 8.15
CA ASP A 537 -36.77 4.48 8.66
C ASP A 537 -35.93 5.29 7.66
N SER A 538 -35.80 4.84 6.41
CA SER A 538 -35.09 5.59 5.38
C SER A 538 -35.76 6.94 5.15
N PRO A 539 -35.02 8.07 5.16
CA PRO A 539 -35.59 9.37 4.91
C PRO A 539 -35.93 9.54 3.42
N ILE A 540 -37.12 10.07 3.16
CA ILE A 540 -37.53 10.63 1.88
C ILE A 540 -37.55 12.14 2.05
N TYR A 541 -36.76 12.86 1.26
CA TYR A 541 -36.69 14.31 1.32
C TYR A 541 -37.72 14.91 0.37
N VAL A 542 -38.72 15.58 0.93
CA VAL A 542 -39.80 16.23 0.18
C VAL A 542 -39.49 17.72 0.09
N ASP A 543 -39.39 18.23 -1.14
CA ASP A 543 -39.23 19.65 -1.41
C ASP A 543 -40.58 20.37 -1.21
N LEU A 544 -40.55 21.48 -0.47
CA LEU A 544 -41.67 22.41 -0.30
C LEU A 544 -41.34 23.73 -1.02
N ASP A 545 -42.16 24.75 -0.78
CA ASP A 545 -41.96 26.07 -1.36
C ASP A 545 -40.69 26.76 -0.83
N ASN A 546 -40.05 27.53 -1.71
CA ASN A 546 -38.93 28.43 -1.37
C ASN A 546 -37.71 27.78 -0.70
N GLY A 547 -37.48 26.47 -0.90
CA GLY A 547 -36.30 25.76 -0.39
C GLY A 547 -36.48 25.18 1.01
N ASP A 548 -37.67 25.36 1.60
CA ASP A 548 -38.10 24.55 2.72
C ASP A 548 -38.21 23.09 2.28
N PHE A 549 -37.82 22.17 3.16
CA PHE A 549 -37.96 20.74 2.91
C PHE A 549 -38.23 19.99 4.21
N VAL A 550 -38.75 18.77 4.08
CA VAL A 550 -39.08 17.88 5.18
C VAL A 550 -38.51 16.50 4.89
N ALA A 551 -37.98 15.84 5.92
CA ALA A 551 -37.58 14.44 5.86
C ALA A 551 -38.70 13.56 6.42
N LEU A 552 -39.30 12.75 5.55
CA LEU A 552 -40.31 11.76 5.94
C LEU A 552 -39.69 10.39 6.12
N ARG A 553 -40.17 9.63 7.09
CA ARG A 553 -39.83 8.20 7.18
C ARG A 553 -40.55 7.42 6.09
N TYR A 554 -39.84 6.56 5.38
CA TYR A 554 -40.41 5.74 4.30
C TYR A 554 -41.66 4.96 4.76
N GLN A 555 -41.62 4.36 5.94
CA GLN A 555 -42.75 3.62 6.52
C GLN A 555 -44.04 4.46 6.70
N SER A 556 -43.91 5.77 6.87
CA SER A 556 -45.05 6.67 7.02
C SER A 556 -45.75 6.95 5.69
N VAL A 557 -44.98 6.97 4.61
CA VAL A 557 -45.47 7.28 3.25
C VAL A 557 -45.91 6.03 2.52
N GLN A 558 -45.23 4.90 2.76
CA GLN A 558 -45.41 3.64 2.04
C GLN A 558 -46.87 3.16 1.92
N PRO A 559 -47.70 3.13 2.98
CA PRO A 559 -49.07 2.64 2.88
C PRO A 559 -49.92 3.50 1.94
N ILE A 560 -49.74 4.82 2.03
CA ILE A 560 -50.48 5.79 1.22
C ILE A 560 -50.03 5.71 -0.23
N LEU A 561 -48.72 5.57 -0.45
CA LEU A 561 -48.10 5.42 -1.76
C LEU A 561 -48.66 4.19 -2.51
N LYS A 562 -48.78 3.05 -1.82
CA LYS A 562 -49.34 1.81 -2.39
C LYS A 562 -50.78 2.03 -2.84
N GLN A 563 -51.60 2.63 -2.00
CA GLN A 563 -52.99 2.93 -2.34
C GLN A 563 -53.08 3.87 -3.55
N PHE A 564 -52.21 4.89 -3.62
CA PHE A 564 -52.14 5.80 -4.77
C PHE A 564 -51.73 5.06 -6.06
N ILE A 565 -50.70 4.22 -6.00
CA ILE A 565 -50.23 3.45 -7.16
C ILE A 565 -51.32 2.51 -7.66
N GLU A 566 -52.01 1.80 -6.76
CA GLU A 566 -53.09 0.88 -7.12
C GLU A 566 -54.28 1.62 -7.78
N LEU A 567 -54.64 2.80 -7.27
CA LEU A 567 -55.75 3.60 -7.77
C LEU A 567 -55.49 4.14 -9.19
N PHE A 568 -54.26 4.60 -9.48
CA PHE A 568 -53.91 5.20 -10.78
C PHE A 568 -53.34 4.18 -11.79
N MET A 569 -52.88 3.02 -11.34
CA MET A 569 -52.38 1.92 -12.18
C MET A 569 -52.97 0.58 -11.74
N PRO A 570 -54.28 0.33 -11.97
CA PRO A 570 -54.92 -0.91 -11.56
C PRO A 570 -54.25 -2.14 -12.20
N ASN A 571 -53.89 -3.12 -11.35
CA ASN A 571 -53.08 -4.33 -11.64
C ASN A 571 -51.55 -4.14 -11.77
N ALA A 572 -50.99 -2.97 -11.45
CA ALA A 572 -49.54 -2.80 -11.32
C ALA A 572 -48.97 -3.49 -10.07
N LEU A 573 -49.81 -3.70 -9.05
CA LEU A 573 -49.53 -4.45 -7.83
C LEU A 573 -50.31 -5.78 -7.90
N SER A 574 -49.74 -6.88 -7.38
CA SER A 574 -50.39 -8.21 -7.37
C SER A 574 -51.73 -8.19 -6.62
N LYS A 575 -52.61 -9.18 -6.86
CA LYS A 575 -54.02 -9.32 -6.44
C LYS A 575 -54.41 -9.03 -4.97
N ASP A 576 -53.48 -8.69 -4.08
CA ASP A 576 -53.71 -8.49 -2.65
C ASP A 576 -53.59 -7.02 -2.19
N GLY A 577 -53.48 -6.05 -3.10
CA GLY A 577 -53.28 -4.62 -2.78
C GLY A 577 -51.83 -4.25 -2.51
#